data_AF-A0A0A0BLZ4-F1
#
_entry.id   AF-A0A0A0BLZ4-F1
#
_cell.length_a   1.000
_cell.length_b   1.000
_cell.length_c   1.000
_cell.angle_alpha   90.00
_cell.angle_beta   90.00
_cell.angle_gamma   90.00
#
_symmetry.space_group_name_H-M   'P 1'
#
loop_
_entity.id
_entity.type
_entity.pdbx_description
1 polymer ?
#
loop_
_entity_poly.entity_id
_entity_poly.type
_entity_poly.pdbx_seq_one_letter_code
_entity_poly.pdbx_strand_id
1 'polypeptide(L)'
;MSARGFRLSGLLRLRRIQEEQAAADAARAHAERRRAERRRHETAQMLAGCELPERGDDLTWRASIASRAALTGLAAESLAVLGTTQLQVDEATAAWTGARSRATALGKLEERHDAEVRAEDEHLEQLALDEAALRGATRPDRADLTDEGDR
;
A
#
# COMPACT_ATOMS: atom_id res chain seq x y z
N MET A 1 11.00 26.43 21.83
CA MET A 1 11.42 25.02 21.65
C MET A 1 10.40 24.25 20.80
N SER A 2 10.12 24.68 19.57
CA SER A 2 9.21 23.97 18.66
C SER A 2 9.80 23.95 17.26
N ALA A 3 9.77 22.76 16.63
CA ALA A 3 10.09 22.44 15.23
C ALA A 3 11.38 21.62 14.95
N ARG A 4 11.67 20.53 15.69
CA ARG A 4 12.65 19.50 15.25
C ARG A 4 12.03 18.31 14.50
N GLY A 5 10.70 18.22 14.46
CA GLY A 5 9.99 17.16 13.73
C GLY A 5 9.99 17.39 12.22
N PHE A 6 9.84 16.30 11.46
CA PHE A 6 9.74 16.35 10.01
C PHE A 6 8.53 17.20 9.58
N ARG A 7 8.81 18.31 8.87
CA ARG A 7 7.80 19.32 8.49
C ARG A 7 6.66 18.76 7.64
N LEU A 8 6.91 17.68 6.91
CA LEU A 8 5.93 17.03 6.03
C LEU A 8 5.31 15.77 6.62
N SER A 9 5.46 15.52 7.92
CA SER A 9 4.87 14.36 8.62
C SER A 9 3.35 14.25 8.42
N GLY A 10 2.62 15.35 8.52
CA GLY A 10 1.17 15.38 8.25
C GLY A 10 0.83 15.00 6.81
N LEU A 11 1.61 15.48 5.84
CA LEU A 11 1.44 15.13 4.42
C LEU A 11 1.77 13.66 4.17
N LEU A 12 2.84 13.14 4.79
CA LEU A 12 3.21 11.72 4.69
C LEU A 12 2.11 10.82 5.24
N ARG A 13 1.53 11.16 6.39
CA ARG A 13 0.38 10.43 6.95
C ARG A 13 -0.80 10.42 5.98
N LEU A 14 -1.13 11.55 5.38
CA LEU A 14 -2.17 11.63 4.37
C LEU A 14 -1.85 10.74 3.15
N ARG A 15 -0.59 10.74 2.67
CA ARG A 15 -0.19 9.91 1.53
C ARG A 15 -0.24 8.42 1.84
N ARG A 16 0.11 8.00 3.06
CA ARG A 16 -0.02 6.59 3.50
C ARG A 16 -1.50 6.16 3.51
N ILE A 17 -2.40 6.98 4.06
CA ILE A 17 -3.85 6.71 4.01
C ILE A 17 -4.36 6.61 2.57
N GLN A 18 -3.89 7.50 1.68
CA GLN A 18 -4.25 7.44 0.25
C GLN A 18 -3.72 6.18 -0.44
N GLU A 19 -2.52 5.70 -0.09
CA GLU A 19 -1.99 4.42 -0.59
C GLU A 19 -2.85 3.25 -0.09
N GLU A 20 -3.21 3.21 1.18
CA GLU A 20 -4.05 2.17 1.76
C GLU A 20 -5.44 2.12 1.10
N GLN A 21 -6.06 3.28 0.88
CA GLN A 21 -7.32 3.40 0.16
C GLN A 21 -7.20 2.86 -1.28
N ALA A 22 -6.18 3.29 -2.02
CA ALA A 22 -5.96 2.81 -3.39
C ALA A 22 -5.66 1.31 -3.44
N ALA A 23 -4.96 0.76 -2.44
CA ALA A 23 -4.72 -0.68 -2.32
C ALA A 23 -6.03 -1.45 -2.08
N ALA A 24 -6.91 -0.94 -1.22
CA ALA A 24 -8.23 -1.52 -1.00
C ALA A 24 -9.10 -1.48 -2.27
N ASP A 25 -9.02 -0.40 -3.04
CA ASP A 25 -9.72 -0.25 -4.32
C ASP A 25 -9.23 -1.25 -5.36
N ALA A 26 -7.92 -1.42 -5.49
CA ALA A 26 -7.33 -2.44 -6.36
C ALA A 26 -7.75 -3.86 -5.94
N ALA A 27 -7.75 -4.16 -4.64
CA ALA A 27 -8.20 -5.44 -4.13
C ALA A 27 -9.68 -5.71 -4.44
N ARG A 28 -10.55 -4.69 -4.34
CA ARG A 28 -11.96 -4.77 -4.73
C ARG A 28 -12.11 -5.02 -6.23
N ALA A 29 -11.41 -4.27 -7.08
CA ALA A 29 -11.44 -4.46 -8.53
C ALA A 29 -11.03 -5.89 -8.93
N HIS A 30 -9.97 -6.43 -8.31
CA HIS A 30 -9.56 -7.81 -8.54
C HIS A 30 -10.62 -8.84 -8.08
N ALA A 31 -11.29 -8.59 -6.95
CA ALA A 31 -12.38 -9.45 -6.50
C ALA A 31 -13.56 -9.44 -7.47
N GLU A 32 -13.93 -8.28 -8.02
CA GLU A 32 -14.97 -8.18 -9.05
C GLU A 32 -14.57 -8.89 -10.34
N ARG A 33 -13.34 -8.73 -10.81
CA ARG A 33 -12.85 -9.45 -11.99
C ARG A 33 -12.94 -10.97 -11.80
N ARG A 34 -12.53 -11.49 -10.64
CA ARG A 34 -12.66 -12.92 -10.32
C ARG A 34 -14.12 -13.38 -10.30
N ARG A 35 -15.06 -12.54 -9.85
CA ARG A 35 -16.50 -12.83 -9.91
C ARG A 35 -16.99 -12.87 -11.35
N ALA A 36 -16.58 -11.92 -12.19
CA ALA A 36 -16.91 -11.88 -13.62
C ALA A 36 -16.36 -13.11 -14.37
N GLU A 37 -15.12 -13.51 -14.09
CA GLU A 37 -14.51 -14.73 -14.65
C GLU A 37 -15.33 -15.99 -14.29
N ARG A 38 -15.73 -16.15 -13.02
CA ARG A 38 -16.57 -17.28 -12.60
C ARG A 38 -17.92 -17.27 -13.30
N ARG A 39 -18.60 -16.11 -13.35
CA ARG A 39 -19.87 -15.98 -14.06
C ARG A 39 -19.77 -16.33 -15.54
N ARG A 40 -18.72 -15.86 -16.21
CA ARG A 40 -18.45 -16.24 -17.62
C ARG A 40 -18.31 -17.75 -17.76
N HIS A 41 -17.55 -18.38 -16.86
CA HIS A 41 -17.34 -19.82 -16.89
C HIS A 41 -18.64 -20.60 -16.67
N GLU A 42 -19.43 -20.21 -15.67
CA GLU A 42 -20.75 -20.80 -15.37
C GLU A 42 -21.71 -20.67 -16.56
N THR A 43 -21.85 -19.48 -17.15
CA THR A 43 -22.71 -19.28 -18.33
C THR A 43 -22.24 -20.10 -19.53
N ALA A 44 -20.93 -20.22 -19.75
CA ALA A 44 -20.39 -21.06 -20.81
C ALA A 44 -20.71 -22.55 -20.59
N GLN A 45 -20.62 -23.04 -19.35
CA GLN A 45 -21.02 -24.41 -19.02
C GLN A 45 -22.51 -24.64 -19.24
N MET A 46 -23.36 -23.70 -18.81
CA MET A 46 -24.81 -23.78 -19.04
C MET A 46 -25.16 -23.85 -20.53
N LEU A 47 -24.49 -23.03 -21.36
CA LEU A 47 -24.69 -23.06 -22.80
C LEU A 47 -24.20 -24.35 -23.46
N ALA A 48 -23.08 -24.90 -22.98
CA ALA A 48 -22.54 -26.18 -23.45
C ALA A 48 -23.46 -27.36 -23.09
N GLY A 49 -24.06 -27.35 -21.89
CA GLY A 49 -25.02 -28.36 -21.45
C GLY A 49 -26.44 -28.18 -22.00
N CYS A 50 -26.72 -27.09 -22.71
CA CYS A 50 -28.03 -26.86 -23.34
C CYS A 50 -28.12 -27.61 -24.67
N GLU A 51 -28.57 -28.86 -24.62
CA GLU A 51 -28.80 -29.70 -25.78
C GLU A 51 -30.18 -29.46 -26.40
N LEU A 52 -30.29 -29.68 -27.72
CA LEU A 52 -31.56 -29.69 -28.41
C LEU A 52 -32.20 -31.08 -28.28
N PRO A 53 -33.51 -31.16 -28.05
CA PRO A 53 -34.19 -32.45 -27.93
C PRO A 53 -34.12 -33.20 -29.26
N GLU A 54 -33.70 -34.47 -29.23
CA GLU A 54 -33.69 -35.34 -30.42
C GLU A 54 -35.11 -35.68 -30.89
N ARG A 55 -36.07 -35.69 -29.96
CA ARG A 55 -37.50 -35.91 -30.18
C ARG A 55 -38.30 -35.06 -29.18
N GLY A 56 -39.38 -34.45 -29.63
CA GLY A 56 -40.24 -33.62 -28.81
C GLY A 56 -41.35 -32.98 -29.64
N ASP A 57 -42.33 -32.37 -28.97
CA ASP A 57 -43.33 -31.54 -29.63
C ASP A 57 -42.73 -30.18 -30.04
N ASP A 58 -43.43 -29.45 -30.93
CA ASP A 58 -42.99 -28.13 -31.43
C ASP A 58 -42.73 -27.14 -30.28
N LEU A 59 -43.53 -27.24 -29.21
CA LEU A 59 -43.38 -26.38 -28.04
C LEU A 59 -42.04 -26.62 -27.33
N THR A 60 -41.67 -27.88 -27.09
CA THR A 60 -40.38 -28.24 -26.45
C THR A 60 -39.21 -27.78 -27.32
N TRP A 61 -39.28 -27.98 -28.64
CA TRP A 61 -38.25 -27.50 -29.56
C TRP A 61 -38.06 -25.98 -29.49
N ARG A 62 -39.17 -25.23 -29.58
CA ARG A 62 -39.13 -23.76 -29.53
C ARG A 62 -38.64 -23.24 -28.18
N ALA A 63 -39.02 -23.90 -27.08
CA ALA A 63 -38.52 -23.60 -25.75
C ALA A 63 -36.99 -23.78 -25.67
N SER A 64 -36.46 -24.92 -26.15
CA SER A 64 -35.00 -25.17 -26.17
C SER A 64 -34.23 -24.13 -27.00
N ILE A 65 -34.76 -23.75 -28.17
CA ILE A 65 -34.16 -22.69 -29.00
C ILE A 65 -34.17 -21.34 -28.27
N ALA A 66 -35.29 -20.97 -27.64
CA ALA A 66 -35.40 -19.73 -26.87
C ALA A 66 -34.43 -19.71 -25.68
N SER A 67 -34.31 -20.81 -24.94
CA SER A 67 -33.35 -20.95 -23.84
C SER A 67 -31.91 -20.80 -24.32
N ARG A 68 -31.55 -21.43 -25.45
CA ARG A 68 -30.20 -21.33 -26.03
C ARG A 68 -29.88 -19.92 -26.52
N ALA A 69 -30.86 -19.23 -27.12
CA ALA A 69 -30.72 -17.83 -27.53
C ALA A 69 -30.49 -16.92 -26.32
N ALA A 70 -31.25 -17.10 -25.24
CA ALA A 70 -31.07 -16.36 -24.00
C ALA A 70 -29.68 -16.60 -23.37
N LEU A 71 -29.24 -17.86 -23.30
CA LEU A 71 -27.91 -18.21 -22.79
C LEU A 71 -26.78 -17.63 -23.64
N THR A 72 -26.95 -17.56 -24.96
CA THR A 72 -25.98 -16.91 -25.87
C THR A 72 -25.87 -15.41 -25.56
N GLY A 73 -27.00 -14.74 -25.32
CA GLY A 73 -27.02 -13.34 -24.88
C GLY A 73 -26.30 -13.13 -23.55
N LEU A 74 -26.59 -13.96 -22.55
CA LEU A 74 -25.91 -13.94 -21.25
C LEU A 74 -24.40 -14.21 -21.37
N ALA A 75 -23.99 -15.10 -22.29
CA ALA A 75 -22.59 -15.38 -22.53
C ALA A 75 -21.87 -14.15 -23.10
N ALA A 76 -22.48 -13.46 -24.07
CA ALA A 76 -21.96 -12.22 -24.62
C ALA A 76 -21.87 -11.11 -23.55
N GLU A 77 -22.90 -10.96 -22.72
CA GLU A 77 -22.88 -10.01 -21.59
C GLU A 77 -21.74 -10.32 -20.61
N SER A 78 -21.56 -11.59 -20.23
CA SER A 78 -20.49 -11.99 -19.30
C SER A 78 -19.09 -11.68 -19.84
N LEU A 79 -18.89 -11.76 -21.15
CA LEU A 79 -17.63 -11.36 -21.81
C LEU A 79 -17.43 -9.84 -21.74
N ALA A 80 -18.48 -9.06 -21.99
CA ALA A 80 -18.43 -7.61 -21.88
C ALA A 80 -18.10 -7.17 -20.44
N VAL A 81 -18.76 -7.77 -19.44
CA VAL A 81 -18.49 -7.51 -18.01
C VAL A 81 -17.06 -7.91 -17.62
N LEU A 82 -16.54 -9.02 -18.15
CA LEU A 82 -15.15 -9.39 -17.93
C LEU A 82 -14.18 -8.33 -18.52
N GLY A 83 -14.48 -7.82 -19.71
CA GLY A 83 -13.71 -6.74 -20.33
C GLY A 83 -13.69 -5.47 -19.48
N THR A 84 -14.85 -5.01 -19.00
CA THR A 84 -14.94 -3.80 -18.18
C THR A 84 -14.25 -3.95 -16.83
N THR A 85 -14.41 -5.11 -16.16
CA THR A 85 -13.74 -5.38 -14.88
C THR A 85 -12.22 -5.51 -15.03
N GLN A 86 -11.72 -5.97 -16.18
CA GLN A 86 -10.28 -5.96 -16.47
C GLN A 86 -9.75 -4.52 -16.59
N LEU A 87 -10.44 -3.63 -17.30
CA LEU A 87 -10.06 -2.21 -17.38
C LEU A 87 -10.05 -1.55 -16.01
N GLN A 88 -11.02 -1.86 -15.15
CA GLN A 88 -11.08 -1.35 -13.77
C GLN A 88 -9.91 -1.83 -12.92
N VAL A 89 -9.47 -3.08 -13.09
CA VAL A 89 -8.27 -3.61 -12.43
C VAL A 89 -7.03 -2.84 -12.87
N ASP A 90 -6.89 -2.60 -14.17
CA ASP A 90 -5.72 -1.89 -14.71
C ASP A 90 -5.66 -0.44 -14.19
N GLU A 91 -6.80 0.25 -14.18
CA GLU A 91 -6.92 1.61 -13.64
C GLU A 91 -6.62 1.66 -12.13
N ALA A 92 -7.24 0.78 -11.34
CA ALA A 92 -7.04 0.75 -9.89
C ALA A 92 -5.59 0.38 -9.51
N THR A 93 -4.97 -0.53 -10.26
CA THR A 93 -3.55 -0.92 -10.06
C THR A 93 -2.61 0.23 -10.39
N ALA A 94 -2.86 0.96 -11.47
CA ALA A 94 -2.10 2.16 -11.80
C ALA A 94 -2.25 3.25 -10.73
N ALA A 95 -3.47 3.48 -10.24
CA ALA A 95 -3.75 4.44 -9.17
C ALA A 95 -3.01 4.08 -7.87
N TRP A 96 -3.05 2.80 -7.45
CA TRP A 96 -2.32 2.31 -6.28
C TRP A 96 -0.81 2.47 -6.44
N THR A 97 -0.25 2.09 -7.59
CA THR A 97 1.18 2.23 -7.87
C THR A 97 1.62 3.70 -7.78
N GLY A 98 0.81 4.62 -8.34
CA GLY A 98 1.04 6.05 -8.23
C GLY A 98 0.97 6.57 -6.79
N ALA A 99 0.00 6.11 -6.00
CA ALA A 99 -0.12 6.48 -4.58
C ALA A 99 1.07 5.99 -3.76
N ARG A 100 1.46 4.73 -3.94
CA ARG A 100 2.62 4.10 -3.31
C ARG A 100 3.93 4.83 -3.63
N SER A 101 4.14 5.20 -4.90
CA SER A 101 5.32 5.95 -5.31
C SER A 101 5.43 7.29 -4.57
N ARG A 102 4.32 8.05 -4.47
CA ARG A 102 4.29 9.33 -3.74
C ARG A 102 4.53 9.17 -2.24
N ALA A 103 3.93 8.15 -1.62
CA ALA A 103 4.14 7.86 -0.20
C ALA A 103 5.60 7.45 0.09
N THR A 104 6.17 6.59 -0.77
CA THR A 104 7.56 6.13 -0.66
C THR A 104 8.54 7.29 -0.79
N ALA A 105 8.32 8.20 -1.75
CA ALA A 105 9.20 9.36 -1.94
C ALA A 105 9.25 10.26 -0.69
N LEU A 106 8.10 10.52 -0.05
CA LEU A 106 8.05 11.27 1.21
C LEU A 106 8.65 10.50 2.38
N GLY A 107 8.45 9.19 2.45
CA GLY A 107 9.05 8.34 3.49
C GLY A 107 10.57 8.39 3.46
N LYS A 108 11.18 8.36 2.27
CA LYS A 108 12.64 8.52 2.12
C LYS A 108 13.16 9.88 2.60
N LEU A 109 12.37 10.94 2.45
CA LEU A 109 12.73 12.26 2.96
C LEU A 109 12.64 12.33 4.49
N GLU A 110 11.64 11.68 5.09
CA GLU A 110 11.53 11.52 6.54
C GLU A 110 12.73 10.74 7.10
N GLU A 111 13.06 9.60 6.50
CA GLU A 111 14.23 8.79 6.88
C GLU A 111 15.55 9.58 6.84
N ARG A 112 15.73 10.41 5.80
CA ARG A 112 16.93 11.25 5.67
C ARG A 112 16.95 12.36 6.73
N HIS A 113 15.82 13.00 6.99
CA HIS A 113 15.70 14.02 8.05
C HIS A 113 16.03 13.42 9.41
N ASP A 114 15.51 12.24 9.73
CA ASP A 114 15.76 11.57 11.00
C ASP A 114 17.24 11.18 11.16
N ALA A 115 17.91 10.78 10.07
CA ALA A 115 19.34 10.52 10.08
C ALA A 115 20.17 11.81 10.29
N GLU A 116 19.81 12.92 9.63
CA GLU A 116 20.45 14.22 9.79
C GLU A 116 20.29 14.75 11.23
N VAL A 117 19.10 14.65 11.81
CA VAL A 117 18.85 15.06 13.21
C VAL A 117 19.66 14.22 14.19
N ARG A 118 19.76 12.90 13.98
CA ARG A 118 20.53 12.02 14.85
C ARG A 118 22.03 12.34 14.82
N ALA A 119 22.58 12.57 13.62
CA ALA A 119 23.99 12.93 13.48
C ALA A 119 24.32 14.26 14.18
N GLU A 120 23.42 15.23 14.11
CA GLU A 120 23.57 16.50 14.85
C GLU A 120 23.52 16.28 16.36
N ASP A 121 22.61 15.43 16.86
CA ASP A 121 22.50 15.12 18.29
C ASP A 121 23.77 14.42 18.81
N GLU A 122 24.29 13.45 18.06
CA GLU A 122 25.57 12.78 18.36
C GLU A 122 26.73 13.78 18.38
N HIS A 123 26.77 14.74 17.44
CA HIS A 123 27.80 15.77 17.40
C HIS A 123 27.74 16.72 18.60
N LEU A 124 26.54 17.17 18.98
CA LEU A 124 26.33 18.03 20.13
C LEU A 124 26.66 17.31 21.46
N GLU A 125 26.32 16.03 21.56
CA GLU A 125 26.69 15.20 22.71
C GLU A 125 28.21 15.08 22.82
N GLN A 126 28.91 14.80 21.72
CA GLN A 126 30.37 14.72 21.70
C GLN A 126 31.01 16.05 22.13
N LEU A 127 30.52 17.18 21.61
CA LEU A 127 31.02 18.51 21.99
C LEU A 127 30.87 18.75 23.50
N ALA A 128 29.73 18.35 24.08
CA ALA A 128 29.48 18.49 25.51
C ALA A 128 30.40 17.59 26.36
N LEU A 129 30.69 16.38 25.90
CA LEU A 129 31.64 15.46 26.54
C LEU A 129 33.06 16.00 26.51
N ASP A 130 33.50 16.52 25.36
CA ASP A 130 34.82 17.11 25.19
C ASP A 130 34.99 18.34 26.09
N GLU A 131 33.96 19.19 26.17
CA GLU A 131 33.96 20.36 27.06
C GLU A 131 34.00 19.96 28.54
N ALA A 132 33.26 18.93 28.94
CA ALA A 132 33.30 18.40 30.31
C ALA A 132 34.68 17.80 30.65
N ALA A 133 35.30 17.08 29.72
CA ALA A 133 36.64 16.54 29.87
C ALA A 133 37.68 17.67 30.05
N LEU A 134 37.60 18.73 29.23
CA LEU A 134 38.49 19.89 29.33
C LEU A 134 38.35 20.60 30.69
N ARG A 135 37.12 20.81 31.16
CA ARG A 135 36.85 21.38 32.51
C ARG A 135 37.36 20.51 33.65
N GLY A 136 37.25 19.18 33.51
CA GLY A 136 37.78 18.23 34.48
C GLY A 136 39.31 18.30 34.57
N ALA A 137 39.99 18.38 33.43
CA ALA A 137 41.45 18.48 33.36
C ALA A 137 42.01 19.82 33.87
N THR A 138 41.24 20.91 33.77
CA THR A 138 41.65 22.25 34.27
C THR A 138 41.33 22.48 35.74
N ARG A 139 40.66 21.55 36.43
CA ARG A 139 40.52 21.59 37.88
C ARG A 139 41.83 21.06 38.48
N PRO A 140 42.74 21.91 38.99
CA PRO A 140 43.94 21.42 39.65
C PRO A 140 43.51 20.51 40.79
N ASP A 141 44.20 19.38 40.89
CA ASP A 141 44.03 18.43 41.97
C ASP A 141 44.17 19.18 43.30
N ARG A 142 43.03 19.44 43.95
CA ARG A 142 42.98 20.17 45.23
C ARG A 142 43.35 19.24 46.38
N ALA A 143 44.00 18.11 46.09
CA ALA A 143 44.40 17.09 47.05
C ALA A 143 45.86 17.23 47.56
N ASP A 144 46.67 18.14 47.02
CA ASP A 144 48.11 18.22 47.37
C ASP A 144 48.50 19.36 48.35
N LEU A 145 47.59 19.85 49.19
CA LEU A 145 47.88 20.90 50.20
C LEU A 145 47.61 20.51 51.65
N THR A 146 47.55 19.22 51.98
CA THR A 146 47.46 18.76 53.37
C THR A 146 48.44 17.63 53.66
N ASP A 147 49.74 17.80 53.41
CA ASP A 147 50.76 17.02 54.13
C ASP A 147 52.15 17.68 54.05
N GLU A 148 52.36 18.69 54.89
CA GLU A 148 53.66 19.05 55.49
C GLU A 148 53.26 19.99 56.64
N GLY A 149 53.39 19.65 57.91
CA GLY A 149 54.47 18.90 58.54
C GLY A 149 54.89 19.75 59.73
N ASP A 150 54.24 19.51 60.86
CA ASP A 150 54.60 19.96 62.19
C ASP A 150 56.11 19.68 62.46
N ARG A 151 56.93 20.74 62.60
CA ARG A 151 58.11 20.88 63.50
C ARG A 151 58.93 22.13 63.24
#